data_AF-A0A0N1IFC3-F1
#
_entry.id   AF-A0A0N1IFC3-F1
#
_cell.length_a   1.000
_cell.length_b   1.000
_cell.length_c   1.000
_cell.angle_alpha   90.00
_cell.angle_beta   90.00
_cell.angle_gamma   90.00
#
_symmetry.space_group_name_H-M   'P 1'
#
loop_
_entity.id
_entity.type
_entity.pdbx_description
1 polymer ?
#
loop_
_entity_poly.entity_id
_entity_poly.type
_entity_poly.pdbx_seq_one_letter_code
_entity_poly.pdbx_strand_id
1 'polypeptide(L)' 'MSIAVDEHLGVPAARTRRRGRPKQIWRRSVAADMKTVGLTWLETKRRTQDRVRWRRTVDALCPTTGT' A
#
# COMPACT_ATOMS: atom_id res chain seq x y z
N MET A 1 39.29 9.91 -39.59
CA MET A 1 39.17 9.93 -38.12
C MET A 1 37.70 9.79 -37.81
N SER A 2 37.27 8.61 -37.37
CA SER A 2 35.87 8.31 -37.09
C SER A 2 35.42 9.05 -35.84
N ILE A 3 34.29 9.75 -35.92
CA ILE A 3 33.56 10.19 -34.74
C ILE A 3 32.20 9.50 -34.82
N ALA A 4 32.09 8.38 -34.10
CA ALA A 4 30.83 7.80 -33.70
C ALA A 4 30.86 7.74 -32.18
N VAL A 5 30.23 8.72 -31.54
CA VAL A 5 29.71 8.57 -30.17
C VAL A 5 28.24 8.93 -30.24
N ASP A 6 27.47 7.96 -30.72
CA ASP A 6 26.02 8.00 -30.68
C ASP A 6 25.60 7.85 -29.22
N GLU A 7 25.36 8.99 -28.56
CA GLU A 7 24.77 9.06 -27.23
C GLU A 7 23.27 8.74 -27.34
N HIS A 8 22.95 7.47 -27.60
CA HIS A 8 21.61 6.97 -27.35
C HIS A 8 21.49 6.66 -25.87
N LEU A 9 21.04 7.67 -25.10
CA LEU A 9 20.46 7.47 -23.78
C LEU A 9 19.33 6.46 -23.91
N GLY A 10 19.63 5.20 -23.62
CA GLY A 10 18.66 4.14 -23.48
C GLY A 10 17.62 4.57 -22.46
N VAL A 11 16.41 4.87 -22.93
CA VAL A 11 15.23 5.12 -22.11
C VAL A 11 15.18 4.01 -21.07
N PRO A 12 15.19 4.31 -19.74
CA PRO A 12 15.03 3.26 -18.76
C PRO A 12 13.65 2.66 -19.02
N ALA A 13 13.63 1.42 -19.53
CA ALA A 13 12.41 0.72 -19.85
C ALA A 13 11.49 0.82 -18.64
N ALA A 14 10.44 1.65 -18.77
CA ALA A 14 9.45 1.83 -17.73
C ALA A 14 9.01 0.43 -17.34
N ARG A 15 9.25 0.04 -16.08
CA ARG A 15 8.96 -1.31 -15.59
C ARG A 15 7.44 -1.50 -15.60
N THR A 16 6.89 -1.83 -16.75
CA THR A 16 5.48 -2.13 -16.94
C THR A 16 5.15 -3.28 -15.98
N ARG A 17 4.18 -3.04 -15.10
CA ARG A 17 3.75 -4.06 -14.13
C ARG A 17 3.26 -5.27 -14.92
N ARG A 18 3.85 -6.45 -14.66
CA ARG A 18 3.37 -7.72 -15.21
C ARG A 18 1.86 -7.86 -14.93
N ARG A 19 1.06 -8.07 -15.97
CA ARG A 19 -0.37 -8.36 -15.86
C ARG A 19 -0.55 -9.50 -14.83
N GLY A 20 -1.51 -9.36 -13.92
CA GLY A 20 -1.70 -10.29 -12.80
C GLY A 20 -0.99 -9.96 -11.47
N ARG A 21 0.09 -9.14 -11.45
CA ARG A 21 0.73 -8.75 -10.17
C ARG A 21 -0.12 -7.73 -9.38
N PRO A 22 -0.63 -8.01 -8.17
CA PRO A 22 -1.43 -7.04 -7.43
C PRO A 22 -0.74 -5.66 -7.32
N LYS A 23 -1.50 -4.58 -7.58
CA LYS A 23 -0.96 -3.20 -7.56
C LYS A 23 -0.39 -2.85 -6.19
N GLN A 24 -1.06 -3.31 -5.14
CA GLN A 24 -0.68 -3.13 -3.76
C GLN A 24 -0.46 -4.48 -3.10
N ILE A 25 0.52 -4.53 -2.20
CA ILE A 25 0.72 -5.65 -1.28
C ILE A 25 -0.19 -5.46 -0.07
N TRP A 26 -0.62 -6.57 0.55
CA TRP A 26 -1.52 -6.56 1.71
C TRP A 26 -1.12 -5.54 2.78
N ARG A 27 0.17 -5.48 3.16
CA ARG A 27 0.67 -4.52 4.16
C ARG A 27 0.39 -3.06 3.81
N ARG A 28 0.47 -2.68 2.53
CA ARG A 28 0.21 -1.30 2.08
C ARG A 28 -1.27 -0.98 2.11
N SER A 29 -2.13 -1.94 1.73
CA SER A 29 -3.57 -1.78 1.84
C SER A 29 -4.00 -1.59 3.30
N VAL A 30 -3.56 -2.48 4.19
CA VAL A 30 -3.87 -2.36 5.63
C VAL A 30 -3.34 -1.04 6.20
N ALA A 31 -2.11 -0.62 5.88
CA ALA A 31 -1.58 0.65 6.36
C ALA A 31 -2.37 1.87 5.83
N ALA A 32 -2.87 1.80 4.60
CA ALA A 32 -3.72 2.84 4.03
C ALA A 32 -5.07 2.90 4.75
N ASP A 33 -5.68 1.74 5.00
CA ASP A 33 -6.94 1.63 5.76
C ASP A 33 -6.75 2.19 7.17
N MET A 34 -5.69 1.82 7.89
CA MET A 34 -5.41 2.35 9.23
C MET A 34 -5.22 3.87 9.24
N LYS A 35 -4.68 4.43 8.16
CA LYS A 35 -4.51 5.89 8.03
C LYS A 35 -5.85 6.61 7.89
N THR A 36 -6.90 5.99 7.33
CA THR A 36 -8.22 6.62 7.19
C THR A 36 -8.87 6.87 8.55
N VAL A 37 -8.59 6.02 9.54
CA VAL A 37 -9.04 6.16 10.94
C VAL A 37 -8.00 6.84 11.84
N GLY A 38 -6.99 7.48 11.25
CA GLY A 38 -5.99 8.29 11.97
C GLY A 38 -4.96 7.48 12.75
N LEU A 39 -4.70 6.23 12.39
CA LEU A 39 -3.75 5.37 13.10
C LEU A 39 -2.44 5.18 12.35
N THR A 40 -1.35 5.27 13.11
CA THR A 40 -0.04 4.81 12.64
C THR A 40 0.06 3.29 12.73
N TRP A 41 0.95 2.70 11.93
CA TRP A 41 1.21 1.25 11.94
C TRP A 41 1.61 0.71 13.32
N LEU A 42 2.34 1.51 14.12
CA LEU A 42 2.74 1.13 15.48
C LEU A 42 1.55 1.11 16.44
N GLU A 43 0.66 2.09 16.34
CA GLU A 43 -0.56 2.14 17.16
C GLU A 43 -1.52 1.01 16.77
N THR A 44 -1.66 0.70 15.49
CA THR A 44 -2.43 -0.45 15.01
C THR A 44 -1.93 -1.74 15.67
N LYS A 45 -0.60 -2.00 15.66
CA LYS A 45 -0.01 -3.18 16.31
C LYS A 45 -0.29 -3.27 17.80
N ARG A 46 -0.34 -2.13 18.49
CA ARG A 46 -0.70 -2.08 19.92
C ARG A 46 -2.19 -2.34 20.10
N ARG A 47 -3.06 -1.74 19.28
CA ARG A 47 -4.51 -1.93 19.33
C ARG A 47 -4.95 -3.35 19.01
N THR A 48 -4.26 -4.07 18.13
CA THR A 48 -4.58 -5.48 17.84
C THR A 48 -4.44 -6.41 19.04
N GLN A 49 -3.70 -5.99 20.09
CA GLN A 49 -3.55 -6.77 21.33
C GLN A 49 -4.78 -6.62 22.25
N ASP A 50 -5.49 -5.50 22.16
CA ASP A 50 -6.75 -5.26 22.87
C ASP A 50 -7.93 -5.57 21.95
N ARG A 51 -8.61 -6.69 22.20
CA ARG A 51 -9.74 -7.13 21.37
C ARG A 51 -10.87 -6.11 21.27
N VAL A 52 -11.14 -5.35 22.33
CA VAL A 52 -12.23 -4.37 22.36
C VAL A 52 -11.86 -3.16 21.50
N ARG A 53 -10.65 -2.63 21.66
CA ARG A 53 -10.14 -1.53 20.82
C ARG A 53 -9.98 -1.96 19.36
N TRP A 54 -9.57 -3.21 19.13
CA TRP A 54 -9.46 -3.76 17.80
C TRP A 54 -10.82 -3.83 17.11
N ARG A 55 -11.84 -4.38 17.78
CA ARG A 55 -13.19 -4.45 17.21
C ARG A 55 -13.72 -3.07 16.83
N ARG A 56 -13.62 -2.07 17.72
CA ARG A 56 -14.00 -0.68 17.41
C ARG A 56 -13.27 -0.11 16.19
N THR A 57 -12.00 -0.47 16.02
CA THR A 57 -11.21 -0.03 14.86
C THR A 57 -11.71 -0.71 13.59
N VAL A 58 -12.03 -2.01 13.64
CA VAL A 58 -12.60 -2.75 12.50
C VAL A 58 -13.99 -2.22 12.14
N ASP A 59 -14.84 -1.92 13.11
CA ASP A 59 -16.19 -1.37 12.86
C ASP A 59 -16.12 0.01 12.18
N ALA A 60 -15.12 0.83 12.54
CA ALA A 60 -14.87 2.12 11.88
C ALA A 60 -14.33 1.97 10.46
N LEU A 61 -13.54 0.91 10.19
CA LEU A 61 -12.96 0.63 8.86
C LEU A 61 -13.93 -0.07 7.91
N CYS A 62 -14.77 -0.95 8.45
CA CYS A 62 -15.75 -1.73 7.74
C CYS A 62 -17.12 -1.47 8.39
N PRO A 63 -17.78 -0.35 8.06
CA PRO A 63 -19.10 -0.07 8.56
C PRO A 63 -20.04 -1.16 8.06
N THR A 64 -20.59 -1.96 8.96
CA THR A 64 -21.63 -2.92 8.61
C THR A 64 -22.79 -2.11 8.05
N THR A 65 -22.99 -2.18 6.74
CA THR A 65 -24.15 -1.58 6.06
C THR A 65 -25.33 -2.43 6.50
N GLY A 66 -26.05 -1.97 7.51
CA GLY A 66 -27.16 -2.69 8.10
C GLY A 66 -28.23 -3.01 7.07
N THR A 67 -28.49 -4.30 6.87
CA THR A 67 -29.84 -4.83 6.64
C THR A 67 -30.60 -4.88 7.96
#